data_AF-A0A142XBX8-F1
#
_entry.id   AF-A0A142XBX8-F1
#
_cell.length_a   1.000
_cell.length_b   1.000
_cell.length_c   1.000
_cell.angle_alpha   90.00
_cell.angle_beta   90.00
_cell.angle_gamma   90.00
#
_symmetry.space_group_name_H-M   'P 1'
#
loop_
_entity.id
_entity.type
_entity.pdbx_description
1 polymer ?
#
loop_
_entity_poly.entity_id
_entity_poly.type
_entity_poly.pdbx_seq_one_letter_code
_entity_poly.pdbx_strand_id
1 'polypeptide(L)' 'MPPPRLPKRARIDSAAAVDYTDAETEFMKAMDRYKRENRRPFPTWSEALQVALSLGYRKVEAAGPLPGAK' A
#
# COMPACT_ATOMS: atom_id res chain seq x y z
N MET A 1 8.71 43.78 31.89
CA MET A 1 8.07 43.30 30.65
C MET A 1 7.89 41.79 30.73
N PRO A 2 6.67 41.23 30.64
CA PRO A 2 6.49 39.80 30.50
C PRO A 2 6.61 39.37 29.01
N PRO A 3 7.18 38.19 28.70
CA PRO A 3 7.17 37.66 27.34
C PRO A 3 5.79 37.02 27.05
N PRO A 4 5.21 37.21 25.85
CA PRO A 4 3.93 36.58 25.56
C PRO A 4 4.04 35.41 24.56
N ARG A 5 3.30 34.36 24.90
CA ARG A 5 2.54 33.38 24.06
C ARG A 5 3.13 31.98 23.82
N LEU A 6 2.47 31.04 24.51
CA LEU A 6 2.30 29.62 24.16
C LEU A 6 1.50 29.44 22.84
N PRO A 7 1.37 28.22 22.34
CA PRO A 7 2.24 27.56 21.37
C PRO A 7 1.71 27.73 19.94
N LYS A 8 2.59 27.90 18.96
CA LYS A 8 2.17 27.85 17.54
C LYS A 8 1.93 26.40 17.14
N ARG A 9 0.67 26.00 17.26
CA ARG A 9 -0.07 24.99 16.46
C ARG A 9 0.84 23.97 15.78
N ALA A 10 0.76 22.72 16.25
CA ALA A 10 1.06 21.57 15.41
C ALA A 10 0.30 21.74 14.09
N ARG A 11 1.03 22.12 13.03
CA ARG A 11 0.52 21.91 11.68
C ARG A 11 0.61 20.41 11.48
N ILE A 12 -0.50 19.75 11.76
CA ILE A 12 -0.82 18.51 11.09
C ILE A 12 -1.14 18.98 9.67
N ASP A 13 -0.08 19.15 8.87
CA ASP A 13 -0.22 19.25 7.44
C ASP A 13 -0.56 17.83 6.99
N SER A 14 -1.86 17.52 7.06
CA SER A 14 -2.51 16.35 6.46
C SER A 14 -2.33 16.41 4.94
N ALA A 15 -1.10 16.26 4.46
CA ALA A 15 -0.94 15.56 3.20
C ALA A 15 -1.46 14.16 3.50
N ALA A 16 -2.43 13.69 2.75
CA ALA A 16 -2.79 12.28 2.75
C ALA A 16 -1.47 11.51 2.56
N ALA A 17 -0.89 11.05 3.68
CA ALA A 17 -0.16 9.82 3.67
C ALA A 17 -1.20 8.89 3.08
N VAL A 18 -1.03 8.57 1.80
CA VAL A 18 -1.50 7.27 1.37
C VAL A 18 -0.69 6.36 2.28
N ASP A 19 -1.29 6.05 3.44
CA ASP A 19 -0.83 5.01 4.32
C ASP A 19 -1.04 3.76 3.48
N TYR A 20 -0.10 3.57 2.54
CA TYR A 20 0.09 2.31 1.89
C TYR A 20 0.24 1.38 3.05
N THR A 21 -0.77 0.54 3.22
CA THR A 21 -0.74 -0.45 4.27
C THR A 21 0.57 -1.22 4.16
N ASP A 22 1.10 -1.71 5.28
CA ASP A 22 2.34 -2.50 5.28
C ASP A 22 2.27 -3.61 4.20
N ALA A 23 1.07 -4.16 4.04
CA ALA A 23 0.61 -4.97 2.93
C ALA A 23 0.94 -4.37 1.53
N GLU A 24 0.37 -3.22 1.14
CA GLU A 24 0.63 -2.59 -0.16
C GLU A 24 2.13 -2.33 -0.40
N THR A 25 2.86 -1.92 0.63
CA THR A 25 4.31 -1.69 0.56
C THR A 25 5.07 -3.00 0.29
N GLU A 26 4.69 -4.08 0.97
CA GLU A 26 5.27 -5.40 0.80
C GLU A 26 4.97 -5.97 -0.59
N PHE A 27 3.74 -5.79 -1.08
CA PHE A 27 3.35 -6.15 -2.43
C PHE A 27 4.14 -5.39 -3.49
N MET A 28 4.32 -4.07 -3.33
CA MET A 28 5.15 -3.27 -4.24
C MET A 28 6.61 -3.75 -4.27
N LYS A 29 7.21 -4.04 -3.12
CA LYS A 29 8.59 -4.57 -3.03
C LYS A 29 8.72 -5.94 -3.70
N ALA A 30 7.75 -6.83 -3.48
CA ALA A 30 7.76 -8.16 -4.10
C ALA A 30 7.56 -8.09 -5.61
N MET A 31 6.71 -7.17 -6.09
CA MET A 31 6.54 -6.90 -7.52
C MET A 31 7.80 -6.32 -8.16
N ASP A 32 8.55 -5.43 -7.49
CA ASP A 32 9.85 -4.95 -7.98
C ASP A 32 10.85 -6.09 -8.11
N ARG A 33 10.95 -6.94 -7.07
CA ARG A 33 11.80 -8.14 -7.10
C ARG A 33 11.41 -9.08 -8.25
N TYR A 34 10.13 -9.31 -8.44
CA TYR A 34 9.60 -10.15 -9.52
C TYR A 34 9.98 -9.63 -10.91
N LYS A 35 9.85 -8.31 -11.14
CA LYS A 35 10.22 -7.65 -12.40
C LYS A 35 11.71 -7.77 -12.69
N ARG A 36 12.56 -7.60 -11.66
CA ARG A 36 14.02 -7.74 -11.79
C ARG A 36 14.45 -9.17 -12.12
N GLU A 37 13.85 -10.15 -11.44
CA GLU A 37 14.19 -11.58 -11.59
C GLU A 37 13.73 -12.13 -12.94
N ASN A 38 12.49 -11.78 -13.37
CA ASN A 38 11.94 -12.27 -14.63
C ASN A 38 12.34 -11.44 -15.86
N ARG A 39 12.99 -10.27 -15.68
CA ARG A 39 13.31 -9.31 -16.75
C ARG A 39 12.13 -8.98 -17.67
N ARG A 40 10.90 -9.14 -17.17
CA ARG A 40 9.66 -8.89 -17.90
C ARG A 40 9.05 -7.59 -17.38
N PRO A 41 8.96 -6.54 -18.22
CA PRO A 41 8.36 -5.27 -17.81
C PRO A 41 6.84 -5.37 -17.57
N PHE A 42 6.19 -6.39 -18.14
CA PHE A 42 4.75 -6.64 -18.00
C PHE A 42 4.51 -8.02 -17.38
N PRO A 43 4.41 -8.11 -16.04
CA PRO A 43 3.88 -9.31 -15.40
C PRO A 43 2.39 -9.47 -15.75
N THR A 44 1.95 -10.70 -15.97
CA THR A 44 0.53 -11.05 -16.09
C THR A 44 -0.17 -10.98 -14.74
N TRP A 45 -1.50 -10.85 -14.73
CA TRP A 45 -2.30 -10.89 -13.49
C TRP A 45 -2.12 -12.20 -12.72
N SER A 46 -1.82 -13.31 -13.41
CA SER A 46 -1.46 -14.59 -12.78
C SER A 46 -0.15 -14.49 -11.99
N GLU A 47 0.85 -13.79 -12.53
CA GLU A 47 2.14 -13.57 -11.86
C GLU A 47 1.98 -12.65 -10.65
N ALA A 48 1.17 -11.58 -10.77
CA ALA A 48 0.84 -10.72 -9.64
C ALA A 48 0.14 -11.50 -8.50
N LEU A 49 -0.77 -12.42 -8.83
CA LEU A 49 -1.38 -13.32 -7.85
C LEU A 49 -0.37 -14.27 -7.21
N GLN A 50 0.57 -14.83 -7.98
CA GLN A 50 1.63 -15.67 -7.41
C GLN A 50 2.55 -14.91 -6.46
N VAL A 51 2.87 -13.65 -6.79
CA VAL A 51 3.65 -12.76 -5.91
C VAL A 51 2.88 -12.47 -4.62
N ALA A 52 1.59 -12.13 -4.71
CA ALA A 52 0.74 -11.95 -3.53
C ALA A 52 0.67 -13.24 -2.67
N LEU A 53 0.46 -14.41 -3.29
CA LEU A 53 0.43 -15.69 -2.58
C LEU A 53 1.78 -16.00 -1.91
N SER A 54 2.90 -15.66 -2.55
CA SER A 54 4.25 -15.87 -2.00
C SER A 54 4.55 -14.99 -0.80
N LEU A 55 3.91 -13.82 -0.71
CA LEU A 55 3.93 -12.95 0.48
C LEU A 55 3.03 -13.47 1.60
N GLY A 56 2.28 -14.56 1.39
CA GLY A 56 1.38 -15.12 2.39
C GLY A 56 0.00 -14.47 2.42
N TYR A 57 -0.35 -13.66 1.41
CA TYR A 57 -1.72 -13.18 1.26
C TYR A 57 -2.65 -14.38 1.07
N ARG A 58 -3.49 -14.61 2.07
CA ARG A 58 -4.56 -15.60 2.00
C ARG A 58 -5.88 -14.87 1.86
N LYS A 59 -6.76 -15.40 1.02
CA LYS A 59 -8.15 -14.95 0.96
C LYS A 59 -8.85 -15.38 2.25
N VAL A 60 -9.04 -14.43 3.18
CA VAL A 60 -9.57 -14.69 4.53
C VAL A 60 -11.10 -14.73 4.53
N GLU A 61 -11.74 -14.04 3.57
CA GLU A 61 -13.20 -13.96 3.47
C GLU A 61 -13.70 -14.28 2.05
N ALA A 62 -14.94 -14.76 1.97
CA ALA A 62 -15.66 -14.82 0.69
C ALA A 62 -15.75 -13.41 0.12
N ALA A 63 -15.61 -13.28 -1.21
CA ALA A 63 -15.67 -11.97 -1.85
C ALA A 63 -17.02 -11.33 -1.51
N GLY A 64 -16.99 -10.31 -0.63
CA GLY A 64 -18.11 -9.38 -0.49
C GLY A 64 -18.41 -8.72 -1.84
N PRO A 65 -19.57 -8.08 -1.98
CA PRO A 65 -19.93 -7.40 -3.22
C PRO A 65 -18.78 -6.47 -3.66
N LEU A 66 -18.36 -6.62 -4.92
CA LEU A 66 -17.33 -5.75 -5.50
C LEU A 66 -17.78 -4.30 -5.31
N PRO A 67 -16.94 -3.43 -4.72
CA PRO A 67 -17.30 -2.03 -4.57
C PRO A 67 -17.52 -1.42 -5.96
N GLY A 68 -18.76 -1.00 -6.25
CA GLY A 68 -19.13 -0.37 -7.52
C GLY A 68 -20.02 -1.18 -8.46
N ALA A 69 -20.46 -2.39 -8.10
CA ALA A 69 -21.57 -3.04 -8.80
C ALA A 69 -22.89 -2.37 -8.40
N LYS A 70 -23.30 -1.34 -9.14
CA LYS A 70 -24.65 -0.76 -9.08
C LYS A 70 -25.42 -1.14 -10.34
#